data_AF-A0A7V9HBL4-F1
#
_entry.id   AF-A0A7V9HBL4-F1
#
_cell.length_a   1.000
_cell.length_b   1.000
_cell.length_c   1.000
_cell.angle_alpha   90.00
_cell.angle_beta   90.00
_cell.angle_gamma   90.00
#
_symmetry.space_group_name_H-M   'P 1'
#
loop_
_entity.id
_entity.type
_entity.pdbx_description
1 polymer ?
#
loop_
_entity_poly.entity_id
_entity_poly.type
_entity_poly.pdbx_seq_one_letter_code
_entity_poly.pdbx_strand_id
1 'polypeptide(L)'
;MRRPRFLGGERDRHLPAAPVVTADGRPTRPDKLSIWPTDDETFGIDVLYLGPQGKRRAGVVHRQIEEAGLPVSVREEGESGWIVRFGPVNREDMLTVLNGYVW
;
A
#
# COMPACT_ATOMS: atom_id res chain seq x y z
N MET A 1 -22.70 5.84 -47.89
CA MET A 1 -22.98 5.36 -46.52
C MET A 1 -21.79 5.71 -45.63
N ARG A 2 -21.81 6.86 -44.94
CA ARG A 2 -21.95 7.06 -43.47
C ARG A 2 -21.08 6.15 -42.58
N ARG A 3 -20.05 6.77 -41.97
CA ARG A 3 -19.23 6.29 -40.84
C ARG A 3 -20.06 5.96 -39.60
N PRO A 4 -19.46 5.27 -38.61
CA PRO A 4 -19.53 5.74 -37.24
C PRO A 4 -18.16 6.18 -36.73
N ARG A 5 -18.20 7.35 -36.09
CA ARG A 5 -17.17 8.00 -35.30
C ARG A 5 -17.34 7.45 -33.88
N PHE A 6 -16.34 6.76 -33.32
CA PHE A 6 -16.30 6.50 -31.88
C PHE A 6 -15.61 7.68 -31.18
N LEU A 7 -16.28 8.18 -30.15
CA LEU A 7 -16.02 9.40 -29.39
C LEU A 7 -16.01 8.96 -27.93
N GLY A 8 -14.95 9.32 -27.18
CA GLY A 8 -14.83 9.13 -25.73
C GLY A 8 -14.56 7.67 -25.33
N GLY A 9 -13.62 7.35 -24.46
CA GLY A 9 -12.97 8.16 -23.45
C GLY A 9 -13.05 7.37 -22.16
N GLU A 10 -11.92 6.87 -21.70
CA GLU A 10 -11.67 6.55 -20.30
C GLU A 10 -10.17 6.32 -20.22
N ARG A 11 -9.50 7.18 -19.46
CA ARG A 11 -8.11 6.96 -19.08
C ARG A 11 -8.08 5.56 -18.49
N ASP A 12 -7.20 4.73 -19.02
CA ASP A 12 -6.79 3.45 -18.45
C ASP A 12 -6.32 3.74 -17.02
N ARG A 13 -7.28 3.79 -16.09
CA ARG A 13 -7.01 3.70 -14.66
C ARG A 13 -6.63 2.25 -14.51
N HIS A 14 -5.34 1.99 -14.72
CA HIS A 14 -4.69 0.78 -14.29
C HIS A 14 -5.06 0.63 -12.80
N LEU A 15 -6.11 -0.15 -12.54
CA LEU A 15 -6.42 -0.62 -11.20
C LEU A 15 -5.13 -1.31 -10.75
N PRO A 16 -4.54 -0.91 -9.62
CA PRO A 16 -3.29 -1.49 -9.19
C PRO A 16 -3.44 -3.01 -9.14
N ALA A 17 -2.41 -3.69 -9.66
CA ALA A 17 -2.31 -5.13 -9.68
C ALA A 17 -2.73 -5.70 -8.31
N ALA A 18 -3.51 -6.78 -8.36
CA ALA A 18 -4.13 -7.44 -7.22
C ALA A 18 -3.19 -7.56 -6.00
N PRO A 19 -3.72 -7.47 -4.77
CA PRO A 19 -2.89 -7.44 -3.59
C PRO A 19 -2.04 -8.71 -3.45
N VAL A 20 -0.72 -8.55 -3.49
CA VAL A 20 0.27 -9.59 -3.15
C VAL A 20 -0.06 -10.23 -1.80
N VAL A 21 -0.59 -11.44 -1.90
CA VAL A 21 -1.05 -12.26 -0.80
C VAL A 21 0.13 -12.94 -0.08
N THR A 22 -0.04 -13.21 1.21
CA THR A 22 0.81 -14.19 1.93
C THR A 22 0.81 -15.55 1.22
N ALA A 23 1.72 -16.46 1.56
CA ALA A 23 1.80 -17.79 0.93
C ALA A 23 0.47 -18.58 0.96
N ASP A 24 -0.47 -18.22 1.84
CA ASP A 24 -1.80 -18.81 1.99
C ASP A 24 -2.93 -17.92 1.41
N GLY A 25 -2.62 -16.91 0.59
CA GLY A 25 -3.66 -16.15 -0.11
C GLY A 25 -4.34 -15.05 0.72
N ARG A 26 -3.76 -14.61 1.86
CA ARG A 26 -4.40 -13.61 2.74
C ARG A 26 -3.57 -12.31 2.87
N PRO A 27 -4.21 -11.15 3.09
CA PRO A 27 -3.53 -9.91 3.45
C PRO A 27 -2.66 -10.07 4.70
N THR A 28 -1.52 -9.37 4.78
CA THR A 28 -0.74 -9.32 6.02
C THR A 28 -1.38 -8.32 6.97
N ARG A 29 -2.45 -8.73 7.65
CA ARG A 29 -3.07 -7.90 8.71
C ARG A 29 -1.99 -7.38 9.66
N PRO A 30 -1.86 -6.07 9.94
CA PRO A 30 -0.82 -5.54 10.82
C PRO A 30 -1.13 -5.78 12.29
N ASP A 31 -0.09 -5.71 13.12
CA ASP A 31 -0.22 -5.76 14.58
C ASP A 31 -0.58 -4.38 15.14
N LYS A 32 -0.07 -3.30 14.51
CA LYS A 32 -0.48 -1.92 14.76
C LYS A 32 -0.41 -1.11 13.48
N LEU A 33 -1.38 -0.21 13.31
CA LEU A 33 -1.43 0.80 12.26
C LEU A 33 -1.43 2.18 12.92
N SER A 34 -0.55 3.07 12.47
CA SER A 34 -0.54 4.48 12.88
C SER A 34 -0.70 5.35 11.65
N ILE A 35 -1.60 6.32 11.71
CA ILE A 35 -1.83 7.30 10.64
C ILE A 35 -1.73 8.67 11.28
N TRP A 36 -0.98 9.58 10.67
CA TRP A 36 -0.89 10.97 11.10
C TRP A 36 -0.99 11.90 9.90
N PRO A 37 -1.59 13.09 10.08
CA PRO A 37 -1.58 14.11 9.04
C PRO A 37 -0.16 14.65 8.83
N THR A 38 0.16 14.99 7.60
CA THR A 38 1.33 15.80 7.20
C THR A 38 0.84 17.11 6.59
N ASP A 39 1.62 17.76 5.74
CA ASP A 39 1.23 18.99 5.06
C ASP A 39 0.23 18.74 3.92
N ASP A 40 -0.47 19.78 3.45
CA ASP A 40 -1.29 19.74 2.22
C ASP A 40 -2.29 18.57 2.11
N GLU A 41 -3.03 18.29 3.18
CA GLU A 41 -4.05 17.22 3.24
C GLU A 41 -3.51 15.80 2.94
N THR A 42 -2.20 15.60 3.14
CA THR A 42 -1.55 14.30 3.01
C THR A 42 -1.37 13.60 4.36
N PHE A 43 -1.04 12.31 4.30
CA PHE A 43 -0.93 11.43 5.46
C PHE A 43 0.37 10.62 5.40
N GLY A 44 1.01 10.49 6.55
CA GLY A 44 2.03 9.47 6.79
C GLY A 44 1.40 8.26 7.49
N ILE A 45 1.86 7.06 7.13
CA ILE A 45 1.33 5.81 7.66
C ILE A 45 2.48 4.89 8.07
N ASP A 46 2.41 4.37 9.28
CA ASP A 46 3.27 3.29 9.78
C ASP A 46 2.46 2.01 9.98
N VAL A 47 2.96 0.93 9.39
CA VAL A 47 2.42 -0.42 9.53
C VAL A 47 3.43 -1.27 10.30
N LEU A 48 3.09 -1.65 11.52
CA LEU A 48 3.96 -2.44 12.39
C LEU A 48 3.61 -3.92 12.33
N TYR A 49 4.66 -4.73 12.15
CA TYR A 49 4.63 -6.17 12.23
C TYR A 49 5.55 -6.67 13.33
N LEU A 50 5.00 -7.47 14.25
CA LEU A 50 5.73 -8.05 15.37
C LEU A 50 6.03 -9.54 15.15
N GLY A 51 7.01 -10.01 15.91
CA GLY A 51 7.32 -11.43 16.04
C GLY A 51 8.16 -12.02 14.90
N PRO A 52 8.37 -13.35 14.91
CA PRO A 52 9.36 -14.00 14.04
C PRO A 52 9.10 -13.83 12.53
N GLN A 53 7.84 -13.60 12.15
CA GLN A 53 7.44 -13.39 10.75
C GLN A 53 7.37 -11.89 10.37
N GLY A 54 7.66 -10.98 11.30
CA GLY A 54 7.50 -9.53 11.11
C GLY A 54 8.29 -9.02 9.92
N LYS A 55 9.57 -9.41 9.82
CA LYS A 55 10.45 -9.03 8.69
C LYS A 55 9.87 -9.47 7.34
N ARG A 56 9.38 -10.71 7.26
CA ARG A 56 8.81 -11.26 6.02
C ARG A 56 7.52 -10.53 5.63
N ARG A 57 6.61 -10.30 6.59
CA ARG A 57 5.35 -9.56 6.37
C ARG A 57 5.63 -8.13 5.91
N ALA A 58 6.56 -7.44 6.58
CA ALA A 58 7.01 -6.11 6.20
C ALA A 58 7.59 -6.06 4.78
N GLY A 59 8.40 -7.06 4.40
CA GLY A 59 8.98 -7.14 3.06
C GLY A 59 7.93 -7.33 1.94
N VAL A 60 6.87 -8.11 2.18
CA VAL A 60 5.77 -8.27 1.22
C VAL A 60 5.06 -6.93 1.01
N VAL A 61 4.67 -6.25 2.08
CA VAL A 61 3.95 -4.96 2.00
C VAL A 61 4.82 -3.85 1.43
N HIS A 62 6.09 -3.78 1.83
CA HIS A 62 7.03 -2.82 1.25
C HIS A 62 7.07 -2.95 -0.28
N ARG A 63 7.24 -4.18 -0.78
CA ARG A 63 7.31 -4.45 -2.22
C ARG A 63 6.01 -4.09 -2.94
N GLN A 64 4.85 -4.41 -2.36
CA GLN A 64 3.54 -4.03 -2.94
C GLN A 64 3.38 -2.53 -3.11
N ILE A 65 3.72 -1.77 -2.06
CA ILE A 65 3.58 -0.32 -2.05
C ILE A 65 4.60 0.32 -3.00
N GLU A 66 5.82 -0.22 -3.05
CA GLU A 66 6.86 0.18 -4.00
C GLU A 66 6.44 -0.08 -5.45
N GLU A 67 5.87 -1.26 -5.75
CA GLU A 67 5.33 -1.62 -7.08
C GLU A 67 4.12 -0.75 -7.46
N ALA A 68 3.37 -0.23 -6.50
CA ALA A 68 2.32 0.78 -6.71
C ALA A 68 2.86 2.20 -6.96
N GLY A 69 4.19 2.39 -6.92
CA GLY A 69 4.85 3.67 -7.20
C GLY A 69 4.79 4.67 -6.05
N LEU A 70 4.47 4.22 -4.83
CA LEU A 70 4.31 5.09 -3.67
C LEU A 70 5.61 5.17 -2.85
N PRO A 71 5.90 6.32 -2.22
CA PRO A 71 7.07 6.47 -1.36
C PRO A 71 6.92 5.58 -0.13
N VAL A 72 7.85 4.64 0.02
CA VAL A 72 7.84 3.66 1.10
C VAL A 72 9.25 3.38 1.60
N SER A 73 9.36 3.05 2.88
CA SER A 73 10.59 2.59 3.52
C SER A 73 10.27 1.53 4.57
N VAL A 74 11.25 0.69 4.87
CA VAL A 74 11.14 -0.30 5.93
C VAL A 74 12.24 -0.06 6.96
N ARG A 75 11.91 -0.17 8.25
CA ARG A 75 12.88 -0.08 9.35
C ARG A 75 12.57 -1.09 10.44
N GLU A 76 13.62 -1.55 11.10
CA GLU A 76 13.52 -2.37 12.30
C GLU A 76 13.17 -1.48 13.51
N GLU A 77 12.34 -1.99 14.40
CA GLU A 77 11.87 -1.30 15.61
C GLU A 77 12.00 -2.26 16.81
N GLY A 78 12.94 -1.99 17.70
CA GLY A 78 13.27 -2.87 18.82
C GLY A 78 13.84 -4.23 18.39
N GLU A 79 13.66 -5.26 19.21
CA GLU A 79 14.26 -6.60 18.97
C GLU A 79 13.47 -7.46 17.97
N SER A 80 12.19 -7.15 17.69
CA SER A 80 11.33 -8.02 16.87
C SER A 80 10.25 -7.28 16.08
N GLY A 81 10.29 -5.95 16.03
CA GLY A 81 9.35 -5.12 15.29
C GLY A 81 9.89 -4.71 13.94
N TRP A 82 9.02 -4.67 12.94
CA TRP A 82 9.32 -4.16 11.60
C TRP A 82 8.23 -3.18 11.19
N ILE A 83 8.63 -1.94 10.90
CA ILE A 83 7.73 -0.89 10.46
C ILE A 83 7.92 -0.67 8.97
N VAL A 84 6.81 -0.76 8.22
CA VAL A 84 6.72 -0.22 6.87
C VAL A 84 6.10 1.17 6.97
N ARG A 85 6.87 2.19 6.61
CA ARG A 85 6.43 3.58 6.54
C ARG A 85 6.17 3.97 5.11
N PHE A 86 4.98 4.48 4.81
CA PHE A 86 4.67 5.05 3.51
C PHE A 86 3.99 6.41 3.63
N GLY A 87 4.15 7.20 2.57
CA GLY A 87 3.72 8.59 2.51
C GLY A 87 4.85 9.60 2.70
N PRO A 88 4.54 10.91 2.67
CA PRO A 88 3.19 11.49 2.61
C PRO A 88 2.37 11.10 1.37
N VAL A 89 1.10 10.74 1.53
CA VAL A 89 0.17 10.40 0.43
C VAL A 89 -1.19 11.07 0.63
N ASN A 90 -1.92 11.32 -0.46
CA ASN A 90 -3.31 11.79 -0.37
C ASN A 90 -4.25 10.69 0.17
N ARG A 91 -5.51 11.06 0.43
CA ARG A 91 -6.54 10.14 0.94
C ARG A 91 -6.79 8.94 0.03
N GLU A 92 -6.81 9.12 -1.29
CA GLU A 92 -7.15 8.06 -2.26
C GLU A 92 -6.06 6.98 -2.29
N ASP A 93 -4.81 7.40 -2.32
CA ASP A 93 -3.64 6.50 -2.29
C ASP A 93 -3.55 5.77 -0.95
N MET A 94 -3.79 6.47 0.17
CA MET A 94 -3.86 5.87 1.50
C MET A 94 -4.91 4.75 1.54
N LEU A 95 -6.15 5.01 1.09
CA LEU A 95 -7.22 4.03 1.10
C LEU A 95 -6.94 2.84 0.17
N THR A 96 -6.27 3.09 -0.97
CA THR A 96 -5.85 2.03 -1.90
C THR A 96 -4.88 1.07 -1.23
N VAL A 97 -3.85 1.59 -0.55
CA VAL A 97 -2.86 0.76 0.16
C VAL A 97 -3.50 0.01 1.32
N LEU A 98 -4.31 0.69 2.14
CA LEU A 98 -4.91 0.07 3.33
C LEU A 98 -5.86 -1.08 2.97
N ASN A 99 -6.69 -0.93 1.94
CA ASN A 99 -7.64 -1.95 1.51
C ASN A 99 -7.03 -3.03 0.62
N GLY A 100 -5.91 -2.73 -0.05
CA GLY A 100 -5.22 -3.70 -0.90
C GLY A 100 -4.26 -4.56 -0.08
N TYR A 101 -3.27 -3.92 0.53
CA TYR A 101 -2.03 -4.61 0.93
C TYR A 101 -1.95 -4.86 2.44
N VAL A 102 -2.64 -4.04 3.23
CA VAL A 102 -2.52 -4.04 4.69
C VAL A 102 -3.64 -4.86 5.36
N TRP A 103 -4.87 -4.84 4.85
CA TRP A 103 -6.03 -5.48 5.49
C TRP A 103 -6.62 -6.66 4.73
#